data_AF-A0A699TKX7-F1
#
_entry.id   AF-A0A699TKX7-F1
#
_cell.length_a   1.000
_cell.length_b   1.000
_cell.length_c   1.000
_cell.angle_alpha   90.00
_cell.angle_beta   90.00
_cell.angle_gamma   90.00
#
_symmetry.space_group_name_H-M   'P 1'
#
loop_
_entity.id
_entity.type
_entity.pdbx_description
1 polymer ?
#
loop_
_entity_poly.entity_id
_entity_poly.type
_entity_poly.pdbx_seq_one_letter_code
_entity_poly.pdbx_strand_id
1 'polypeptide(L)'
;IRCYNCRGFGHYARNCIARPRRKDAAYLQTRLLIAQKEEARIQLQAEEYDLMAAAADLDEIEEVNANCILMANLQQASSSGTQTDITPVYDSDGSAELKLRKLTRSIAS
;
A
#
# COMPACT_ATOMS: atom_id res chain seq x y z
N ILE A 1 39.97 22.90 34.93
CA ILE A 1 39.43 21.90 33.97
C ILE A 1 40.51 20.87 33.66
N ARG A 2 40.17 19.57 33.70
CA ARG A 2 41.08 18.46 33.33
C ARG A 2 40.78 18.02 31.90
N CYS A 3 41.80 17.96 31.06
CA CYS A 3 41.70 17.43 29.71
C CYS A 3 41.80 15.91 29.73
N TYR A 4 40.74 15.20 29.35
CA TYR A 4 40.75 13.74 29.31
C TYR A 4 41.56 13.17 28.13
N ASN A 5 41.82 13.96 27.08
CA ASN A 5 42.62 13.52 25.93
C ASN A 5 44.11 13.38 26.28
N CYS A 6 44.68 14.35 27.01
CA CYS A 6 46.11 14.37 27.36
C CYS A 6 46.42 14.26 28.87
N ARG A 7 45.39 14.22 29.75
CA ARG A 7 45.50 14.30 31.22
C ARG A 7 46.10 15.60 31.76
N GLY A 8 46.29 16.61 30.91
CA GLY A 8 46.73 17.95 31.32
C GLY A 8 45.63 18.76 32.00
N PHE A 9 46.03 19.87 32.61
CA PHE A 9 45.11 20.82 33.26
C PHE A 9 45.04 22.13 32.46
N GLY A 10 43.99 22.92 32.70
CA GLY A 10 43.87 24.30 32.20
C GLY A 10 43.13 24.48 30.87
N HIS A 11 42.71 23.41 30.19
CA HIS A 11 41.99 23.51 28.92
C HIS A 11 40.90 22.44 28.75
N TYR A 12 39.92 22.75 27.91
CA TYR A 12 38.92 21.77 27.46
C TYR A 12 39.55 20.78 26.47
N ALA A 13 39.05 19.54 26.46
CA ALA A 13 39.55 18.51 25.56
C ALA A 13 39.43 18.88 24.06
N ARG A 14 38.43 19.68 23.68
CA ARG A 14 38.27 20.22 22.31
C ARG A 14 39.38 21.21 21.90
N ASN A 15 40.04 21.85 22.87
CA ASN A 15 41.13 22.79 22.66
C ASN A 15 42.51 22.14 22.86
N CYS A 16 42.56 20.80 22.96
CA CYS A 16 43.81 20.09 23.20
C CYS A 16 44.61 19.97 21.91
N ILE A 17 45.80 20.57 21.88
CA ILE A 17 46.75 20.47 20.76
C ILE A 17 47.62 19.21 20.81
N ALA A 18 47.63 18.53 21.95
CA ALA A 18 48.37 17.27 22.10
C ALA A 18 47.65 16.14 21.34
N ARG A 19 48.42 15.23 20.76
CA ARG A 19 47.87 14.08 20.03
C ARG A 19 46.88 13.31 20.92
N PRO A 20 45.63 13.09 20.47
CA PRO A 20 44.64 12.34 21.25
C PRO A 20 45.13 10.94 21.59
N ARG A 21 44.75 10.43 22.77
CA ARG A 21 45.06 9.04 23.14
C ARG A 21 44.49 8.07 22.12
N ARG A 22 45.31 7.10 21.74
CA ARG A 22 44.82 5.89 21.08
C ARG A 22 43.80 5.22 22.01
N LYS A 23 42.68 4.81 21.43
CA LYS A 23 41.65 4.03 22.13
C LYS A 23 42.12 2.59 22.24
N ASP A 24 41.74 1.93 23.33
CA ASP A 24 42.02 0.50 23.50
C ASP A 24 41.08 -0.36 22.64
N ALA A 25 41.42 -1.64 22.52
CA ALA A 25 40.66 -2.59 21.72
C ALA A 25 39.22 -2.76 22.25
N ALA A 26 39.04 -2.76 23.58
CA ALA A 26 37.73 -2.90 24.21
C ALA A 26 36.79 -1.75 23.82
N TYR A 27 37.26 -0.50 23.89
CA TYR A 27 36.50 0.67 23.45
C TYR A 27 36.12 0.59 21.96
N LEU A 28 37.07 0.21 21.10
CA LEU A 28 36.83 0.08 19.67
C LEU A 28 35.81 -1.02 19.37
N GLN A 29 35.91 -2.16 20.07
CA GLN A 29 34.98 -3.28 19.93
C GLN A 29 33.56 -2.88 20.35
N THR A 30 33.39 -2.21 21.48
CA THR A 30 32.08 -1.71 21.93
C THR A 30 31.50 -0.71 20.92
N ARG A 31 32.32 0.21 20.40
CA ARG A 31 31.90 1.16 19.37
C ARG A 31 31.42 0.49 18.09
N LEU A 32 32.14 -0.54 17.64
CA LEU A 32 31.75 -1.31 16.45
C LEU A 32 30.41 -2.01 16.67
N LEU A 33 30.23 -2.66 17.82
CA LEU A 33 29.00 -3.35 18.16
C LEU A 33 27.79 -2.39 18.22
N ILE A 34 27.99 -1.18 18.76
CA ILE A 34 26.94 -0.15 18.77
C ILE A 34 26.59 0.26 17.34
N ALA A 35 27.59 0.54 16.50
CA ALA A 35 27.37 0.95 15.12
C ALA A 35 26.62 -0.14 14.33
N GLN A 36 26.99 -1.41 14.48
CA GLN A 36 26.29 -2.53 13.84
C GLN A 36 24.83 -2.65 14.28
N LYS A 37 24.55 -2.42 15.57
CA LYS A 37 23.17 -2.44 16.08
C LYS A 37 22.35 -1.26 15.56
N GLU A 38 22.94 -0.07 15.48
CA GLU A 38 22.29 1.10 14.89
C GLU A 38 22.01 0.91 13.40
N GLU A 39 22.96 0.34 12.67
CA GLU A 39 22.80 0.02 11.25
C GLU A 39 21.69 -1.01 11.00
N ALA A 40 21.66 -2.11 11.77
CA ALA A 40 20.58 -3.09 11.69
C ALA A 40 19.22 -2.46 12.04
N ARG A 41 19.18 -1.56 13.03
CA ARG A 41 17.95 -0.83 13.38
C ARG A 41 17.46 0.05 12.24
N ILE A 42 18.37 0.75 11.56
CA ILE A 42 18.01 1.60 10.41
C ILE A 42 17.44 0.76 9.26
N GLN A 43 18.04 -0.41 8.98
CA GLN A 43 17.54 -1.33 7.96
C GLN A 43 16.13 -1.84 8.29
N LEU A 44 15.92 -2.32 9.52
CA LEU A 44 14.60 -2.79 9.96
C LEU A 44 13.54 -1.68 9.90
N GLN A 45 13.90 -0.46 10.25
CA GLN A 45 12.98 0.67 10.20
C GLN A 45 12.60 1.05 8.76
N ALA A 46 13.50 0.87 7.79
CA ALA A 46 13.20 1.06 6.38
C ALA A 46 12.23 -0.02 5.88
N GLU A 47 12.49 -1.29 6.21
CA GLU A 47 11.58 -2.39 5.86
C GLU A 47 10.19 -2.22 6.47
N GLU A 48 10.10 -1.77 7.73
CA GLU A 48 8.82 -1.47 8.39
C GLU A 48 8.04 -0.38 7.65
N TYR A 49 8.72 0.67 7.20
CA TYR A 49 8.10 1.75 6.43
C TYR A 49 7.58 1.25 5.07
N ASP A 50 8.38 0.45 4.36
CA ASP A 50 7.99 -0.11 3.07
C ASP A 50 6.79 -1.06 3.20
N LEU A 51 6.74 -1.88 4.27
CA LEU A 51 5.60 -2.75 4.57
C LEU A 51 4.34 -1.94 4.89
N MET A 52 4.46 -0.86 5.65
CA MET A 52 3.32 0.03 5.94
C MET A 52 2.79 0.71 4.68
N ALA A 53 3.67 1.12 3.77
CA ALA A 53 3.27 1.67 2.47
C ALA A 53 2.53 0.62 1.62
N ALA A 54 3.09 -0.59 1.51
CA ALA A 54 2.46 -1.68 0.77
C ALA A 54 1.09 -2.10 1.36
N ALA A 55 0.95 -2.04 2.68
CA ALA A 55 -0.31 -2.31 3.35
C ALA A 55 -1.38 -1.26 3.05
N ALA A 56 -0.99 0.02 2.94
CA ALA A 56 -1.91 1.10 2.56
C ALA A 56 -2.39 0.95 1.10
N ASP A 57 -1.49 0.59 0.19
CA ASP A 57 -1.86 0.33 -1.21
C ASP A 57 -2.82 -0.87 -1.32
N LEU A 58 -2.66 -1.89 -0.48
CA LEU A 58 -3.55 -3.05 -0.47
C LEU A 58 -4.97 -2.71 0.02
N ASP A 59 -5.09 -1.84 1.03
CA ASP A 59 -6.39 -1.36 1.54
C ASP A 59 -7.20 -0.64 0.45
N GLU A 60 -6.54 0.22 -0.34
CA GLU A 60 -7.18 0.89 -1.49
C GLU A 60 -7.67 -0.11 -2.55
N ILE A 61 -6.87 -1.14 -2.85
CA ILE A 61 -7.26 -2.18 -3.81
C ILE A 61 -8.47 -2.97 -3.30
N GLU A 62 -8.50 -3.33 -2.01
CA GLU A 62 -9.64 -4.04 -1.41
C GLU A 62 -10.92 -3.19 -1.45
N GLU A 63 -10.83 -1.89 -1.20
CA GLU A 63 -11.96 -0.96 -1.31
C GLU A 63 -12.50 -0.92 -2.74
N VAL A 64 -11.62 -0.75 -3.73
CA VAL A 64 -12.01 -0.73 -5.15
C VAL A 64 -12.66 -2.05 -5.55
N ASN A 65 -12.12 -3.18 -5.10
CA ASN A 65 -12.69 -4.50 -5.38
C ASN A 65 -14.10 -4.67 -4.77
N ALA A 66 -14.30 -4.26 -3.52
CA ALA A 66 -15.61 -4.28 -2.87
C ALA A 66 -16.62 -3.41 -3.62
N ASN A 67 -16.20 -2.20 -4.04
CA ASN A 67 -17.02 -1.29 -4.84
C ASN A 67 -17.40 -1.91 -6.20
N CYS A 68 -16.46 -2.57 -6.89
CA CYS A 68 -16.73 -3.27 -8.15
C CYS A 68 -17.78 -4.38 -7.98
N ILE A 69 -17.68 -5.18 -6.90
CA ILE A 69 -18.65 -6.25 -6.60
C ILE A 69 -20.03 -5.65 -6.34
N LEU A 70 -20.11 -4.56 -5.57
CA LEU A 70 -21.38 -3.88 -5.29
C LEU A 70 -22.05 -3.37 -6.57
N MET A 71 -21.29 -2.74 -7.46
CA MET A 71 -21.81 -2.25 -8.75
C MET A 71 -22.36 -3.39 -9.61
N ALA A 72 -21.66 -4.52 -9.68
CA ALA A 72 -22.14 -5.70 -10.41
C ALA A 72 -23.46 -6.22 -9.84
N ASN A 73 -23.58 -6.31 -8.51
CA ASN A 73 -24.82 -6.74 -7.86
C ASN A 73 -25.99 -5.79 -8.14
N LEU A 74 -25.76 -4.48 -8.13
CA LEU A 74 -26.77 -3.46 -8.46
C LEU A 74 -27.23 -3.55 -9.92
N GLN A 75 -26.29 -3.74 -10.86
CA GLN A 75 -26.62 -3.94 -12.28
C GLN A 75 -27.44 -5.21 -12.50
N GLN A 76 -27.06 -6.32 -11.85
CA GLN A 76 -27.80 -7.58 -11.89
C GLN A 76 -29.22 -7.42 -11.34
N ALA A 77 -29.37 -6.79 -10.17
CA ALA A 77 -30.68 -6.51 -9.58
C ALA A 77 -31.55 -5.61 -10.49
N SER A 78 -30.95 -4.62 -11.13
CA SER A 78 -31.64 -3.74 -12.09
C SER A 78 -32.09 -4.49 -13.35
N SER A 79 -31.31 -5.46 -13.83
CA SER A 79 -31.71 -6.34 -14.94
C SER A 79 -32.72 -7.42 -14.54
N SER A 80 -32.73 -7.84 -13.27
CA SER A 80 -33.69 -8.81 -12.72
C SER A 80 -35.11 -8.21 -12.57
N GLY A 81 -35.24 -6.87 -12.59
CA GLY A 81 -36.52 -6.16 -12.49
C GLY A 81 -37.34 -6.10 -13.79
N THR A 82 -36.87 -6.68 -14.90
CA THR A 82 -37.64 -6.73 -16.16
C THR A 82 -38.29 -8.09 -16.45
N GLN A 83 -38.26 -9.02 -15.50
CA GLN A 83 -38.84 -10.36 -15.69
C GLN A 83 -39.61 -10.84 -14.45
N THR A 84 -40.56 -10.04 -13.97
CA THR A 84 -41.63 -10.58 -13.13
C THR A 84 -42.97 -9.97 -13.54
N ASP A 85 -43.75 -10.81 -14.23
CA ASP A 85 -45.20 -10.72 -14.39
C ASP A 85 -45.77 -9.56 -15.23
N ILE A 86 -45.54 -9.62 -16.55
CA ILE A 86 -46.63 -9.27 -17.48
C ILE A 86 -46.95 -10.56 -18.22
N THR A 87 -47.73 -11.41 -17.58
CA THR A 87 -48.67 -12.27 -18.28
C THR A 87 -49.57 -11.36 -19.13
N PRO A 88 -49.45 -11.31 -20.47
CA PRO A 88 -50.38 -10.56 -21.28
C PRO A 88 -51.59 -11.48 -21.47
N VAL A 89 -52.52 -11.45 -20.53
CA VAL A 89 -53.84 -12.06 -20.74
C VAL A 89 -54.81 -10.94 -21.11
N TYR A 90 -55.00 -10.78 -22.42
CA TYR A 90 -56.35 -10.79 -23.00
C TYR A 90 -56.32 -11.42 -24.39
N ASP A 91 -57.43 -12.07 -24.69
CA ASP A 91 -57.70 -13.17 -25.61
C ASP A 91 -57.62 -12.82 -27.12
N SER A 92 -57.25 -13.85 -27.91
CA SER A 92 -57.45 -14.15 -29.35
C SER A 92 -57.58 -12.99 -30.36
N ASP A 93 -56.86 -12.93 -31.48
CA ASP A 93 -56.59 -13.98 -32.47
C ASP A 93 -55.35 -13.68 -33.36
N GLY A 94 -54.71 -14.75 -33.84
CA GLY A 94 -53.26 -14.81 -34.10
C GLY A 94 -52.74 -14.29 -35.44
N SER A 95 -51.51 -13.76 -35.41
CA SER A 95 -50.50 -13.98 -36.46
C SER A 95 -49.14 -13.42 -36.00
N ALA A 96 -48.42 -14.25 -35.25
CA ALA A 96 -47.05 -13.99 -34.84
C ALA A 96 -46.09 -14.32 -35.99
N GLU A 97 -45.56 -13.32 -36.72
CA GLU A 97 -44.37 -13.56 -37.55
C GLU A 97 -43.53 -12.34 -38.00
N LEU A 98 -43.85 -11.10 -37.58
CA LEU A 98 -43.30 -9.91 -38.27
C LEU A 98 -42.33 -9.01 -37.51
N LYS A 99 -41.91 -9.33 -36.27
CA LYS A 99 -41.06 -8.39 -35.50
C LYS A 99 -39.69 -8.90 -35.05
N LEU A 100 -39.33 -10.16 -35.32
CA LEU A 100 -37.96 -10.67 -35.09
C LEU A 100 -37.00 -10.46 -36.29
N ARG A 101 -37.52 -10.00 -37.44
CA ARG A 101 -36.74 -9.77 -38.68
C ARG A 101 -36.38 -8.32 -39.00
N LYS A 102 -36.87 -7.34 -38.22
CA LYS A 102 -36.60 -5.91 -38.50
C LYS A 102 -35.35 -5.37 -37.79
N LEU A 103 -34.97 -5.91 -36.64
CA LEU A 103 -33.78 -5.44 -35.90
C LEU A 103 -32.46 -5.96 -36.49
N THR A 104 -32.45 -7.16 -37.09
CA THR A 104 -31.23 -7.75 -37.70
C THR A 104 -30.77 -7.03 -38.98
N ARG A 105 -31.61 -6.20 -39.60
CA ARG A 105 -31.28 -5.49 -40.86
C ARG A 105 -30.72 -4.08 -40.65
N SER A 106 -30.78 -3.52 -39.44
CA SER A 106 -30.30 -2.16 -39.15
C SER A 106 -28.87 -2.10 -38.59
N ILE A 107 -28.24 -3.24 -38.31
CA ILE A 107 -26.87 -3.32 -37.79
C ILE A 107 -25.84 -3.60 -38.92
N ALA A 108 -26.30 -3.76 -40.16
CA ALA A 108 -25.44 -4.07 -41.31
C ALA A 108 -25.26 -2.92 -42.33
N SER A 109 -25.45 -1.66 -41.94
CA SER A 109 -25.03 -0.50 -42.76
C SER A 109 -24.64 0.70 -41.92
#